data_AF-A0A841GUW0-F1
#
_entry.id   AF-A0A841GUW0-F1
#
_cell.length_a   1.000
_cell.length_b   1.000
_cell.length_c   1.000
_cell.angle_alpha   90.00
_cell.angle_beta   90.00
_cell.angle_gamma   90.00
#
_symmetry.space_group_name_H-M   'P 1'
#
loop_
_entity.id
_entity.type
_entity.pdbx_description
1 polymer ?
#
loop_
_entity_poly.entity_id
_entity_poly.type
_entity_poly.pdbx_seq_one_letter_code
_entity_poly.pdbx_strand_id
1 'polypeptide(L)'
;MRIPSLYAITAALCCACAGSPAVSPVAAPEPVAAPATAPPPEGEPISVCVYKDGALANIAVTYDLQTGDTLVDGRPFAEVHPTTTPPYAAGADWFVRDEPFDRDYGPPRRAVKYGLPRTLSPWEITPVKPYRGVAVFAEAGITGEPEVIYVLVRPGCVFQPYQSLVDVGAVRG
;
A
#
# COMPACT_ATOMS: atom_id res chain seq x y z
N MET A 1 24.81 6.45 22.81
CA MET A 1 24.70 7.82 23.37
C MET A 1 23.55 7.82 24.36
N ARG A 2 23.84 8.02 25.65
CA ARG A 2 22.84 8.15 26.72
C ARG A 2 22.69 9.63 27.02
N ILE A 3 21.46 10.14 27.01
CA ILE A 3 21.13 11.48 27.53
C ILE A 3 20.14 11.25 28.67
N PRO A 4 20.56 11.43 29.95
CA PRO A 4 19.63 11.66 31.04
C PRO A 4 19.49 13.18 31.23
N SER A 5 18.29 13.69 31.51
CA SER A 5 18.19 14.94 32.27
C SER A 5 16.82 15.10 32.94
N LEU A 6 16.87 15.04 34.27
CA LEU A 6 15.85 15.53 35.21
C LEU A 6 15.77 17.05 35.16
N TYR A 7 14.59 17.63 35.42
CA TYR A 7 14.35 18.89 36.14
C TYR A 7 12.88 18.85 36.62
N ALA A 8 12.57 18.62 37.90
CA ALA A 8 12.71 19.46 39.10
C ALA A 8 11.63 20.55 39.25
N ILE A 9 10.98 20.45 40.41
CA ILE A 9 9.83 21.17 40.99
C ILE A 9 10.14 22.66 41.22
N THR A 10 9.13 23.54 41.12
CA THR A 10 9.09 24.74 41.98
C THR A 10 7.66 25.15 42.30
N ALA A 11 7.34 25.18 43.60
CA ALA A 11 6.16 25.78 44.18
C ALA A 11 6.52 27.18 44.74
N ALA A 12 5.64 28.17 44.63
CA ALA A 12 5.69 29.35 45.49
C ALA A 12 4.32 30.05 45.61
N LEU A 13 4.12 30.56 46.81
CA LEU A 13 2.93 31.03 47.51
C LEU A 13 2.59 32.52 47.26
N CYS A 14 1.45 32.94 47.83
CA CYS A 14 0.96 34.31 48.09
C CYS A 14 0.37 35.06 46.88
N CYS A 15 -0.73 35.82 47.00
CA CYS A 15 -1.10 36.74 48.07
C CYS A 15 -2.63 36.92 48.17
N ALA A 16 -3.15 37.08 49.40
CA ALA A 16 -4.50 37.56 49.67
C ALA A 16 -4.63 39.06 49.32
N CYS A 17 -5.76 39.46 48.72
CA CYS A 17 -6.19 40.87 48.62
C CYS A 17 -7.71 40.97 48.79
N ALA A 18 -8.10 42.02 49.50
CA ALA A 18 -9.39 42.28 50.10
C ALA A 18 -10.53 42.56 49.10
N GLY A 19 -11.75 42.25 49.55
CA GLY A 19 -12.99 42.39 48.79
C GLY A 19 -13.40 43.83 48.50
N SER A 20 -13.87 44.04 47.26
CA SER A 20 -14.62 45.22 46.83
C SER A 20 -16.11 44.84 46.67
N PRO A 21 -17.06 45.73 46.99
CA PRO A 21 -18.49 45.46 46.82
C PRO A 21 -18.85 45.35 45.33
N ALA A 22 -19.56 44.28 45.01
CA ALA A 22 -19.95 43.90 43.65
C ALA A 22 -21.02 44.85 43.08
N VAL A 23 -20.61 45.68 42.12
CA VAL A 23 -21.53 46.25 41.14
C VAL A 23 -21.78 45.15 40.11
N SER A 24 -23.01 44.65 39.98
CA SER A 24 -23.34 43.65 38.96
C SER A 24 -23.18 44.27 37.58
N PRO A 25 -22.20 43.84 36.76
CA PRO A 25 -22.09 44.31 35.39
C PRO A 25 -23.26 43.76 34.60
N VAL A 26 -23.93 44.63 33.83
CA VAL A 26 -24.82 44.21 32.75
C VAL A 26 -24.03 43.23 31.88
N ALA A 27 -24.53 42.01 31.72
CA ALA A 27 -23.85 40.95 30.97
C ALA A 27 -23.51 41.48 29.57
N ALA A 28 -22.22 41.61 29.28
CA ALA A 28 -21.75 41.86 27.93
C ALA A 28 -22.26 40.72 27.04
N PRO A 29 -22.76 41.00 25.82
CA PRO A 29 -23.13 39.94 24.89
C PRO A 29 -21.94 39.01 24.74
N GLU A 30 -22.17 37.71 24.95
CA GLU A 30 -21.11 36.71 24.84
C GLU A 30 -20.41 36.90 23.48
N PRO A 31 -19.07 37.06 23.46
CA PRO A 31 -18.34 37.06 22.21
C PRO A 31 -18.71 35.78 21.47
N VAL A 32 -19.40 35.92 20.33
CA VAL A 32 -19.71 34.77 19.47
C VAL A 32 -18.38 34.13 19.13
N ALA A 33 -18.12 32.95 19.71
CA ALA A 33 -16.89 32.23 19.49
C ALA A 33 -16.72 32.06 17.98
N ALA A 34 -15.60 32.55 17.45
CA ALA A 34 -15.27 32.34 16.05
C ALA A 34 -15.36 30.82 15.76
N PRO A 35 -15.93 30.40 14.61
CA PRO A 35 -15.99 28.99 14.26
C PRO A 35 -14.59 28.40 14.40
N ALA A 36 -14.45 27.37 15.23
CA ALA A 36 -13.18 26.67 15.38
C ALA A 36 -12.76 26.15 14.01
N THR A 37 -11.57 26.54 13.54
CA THR A 37 -10.99 25.98 12.32
C THR A 37 -10.88 24.47 12.52
N ALA A 38 -11.48 23.69 11.63
CA ALA A 38 -11.39 22.23 11.69
C ALA A 38 -9.90 21.82 11.74
N PRO A 39 -9.51 20.87 12.61
CA PRO A 39 -8.14 20.38 12.64
C PRO A 39 -7.77 19.86 11.24
N PRO A 40 -6.51 20.02 10.81
CA PRO A 40 -6.06 19.46 9.54
C PRO A 40 -6.34 17.96 9.54
N PRO A 41 -6.77 17.39 8.39
CA PRO A 41 -7.07 15.96 8.32
C PRO A 41 -5.85 15.16 8.76
N GLU A 42 -6.03 14.39 9.84
CA GLU A 42 -4.98 13.54 10.39
C GLU A 42 -4.83 12.31 9.49
N GLY A 43 -3.71 12.22 8.78
CA GLY A 43 -3.39 11.06 7.97
C GLY A 43 -1.93 10.63 8.15
N GLU A 44 -1.70 9.33 8.09
CA GLU A 44 -0.36 8.75 8.17
C GLU A 44 0.23 8.62 6.76
N PRO A 45 1.41 9.20 6.46
CA PRO A 45 2.05 9.00 5.18
C PRO A 45 2.57 7.56 5.08
N ILE A 46 2.12 6.83 4.07
CA ILE A 46 2.58 5.47 3.77
C ILE A 46 3.03 5.38 2.30
N SER A 47 3.71 4.29 1.96
CA SER A 47 4.14 4.00 0.59
C SER A 47 3.38 2.80 0.05
N VAL A 48 2.76 2.94 -1.11
CA VAL A 48 2.04 1.86 -1.80
C VAL A 48 2.65 1.61 -3.16
N CYS A 49 2.82 0.33 -3.50
CA CYS A 49 3.37 -0.09 -4.77
C CYS A 49 2.25 -0.20 -5.83
N VAL A 50 2.43 0.46 -6.97
CA VAL A 50 1.50 0.50 -8.09
C VAL A 50 2.19 0.04 -9.38
N TYR A 51 1.40 -0.48 -10.32
CA TYR A 51 1.87 -0.79 -11.67
C TYR A 51 1.28 0.21 -12.64
N LYS A 52 2.14 1.01 -13.26
CA LYS A 52 1.75 2.11 -14.15
C LYS A 52 2.76 2.22 -15.30
N ASP A 53 2.26 2.46 -16.50
CA ASP A 53 3.09 2.69 -17.70
C ASP A 53 4.14 1.59 -17.94
N GLY A 54 3.79 0.33 -17.63
CA GLY A 54 4.65 -0.82 -17.83
C GLY A 54 5.67 -1.08 -16.70
N ALA A 55 5.70 -0.25 -15.66
CA ALA A 55 6.66 -0.33 -14.57
C ALA A 55 5.99 -0.40 -13.18
N LEU A 56 6.68 -1.02 -12.23
CA LEU A 56 6.31 -0.98 -10.81
C LEU A 56 6.95 0.26 -10.16
N ALA A 57 6.17 0.99 -9.37
CA ALA A 57 6.64 2.15 -8.65
C ALA A 57 6.01 2.22 -7.26
N ASN A 58 6.79 2.65 -6.27
CA ASN A 58 6.27 3.05 -4.97
C ASN A 58 5.82 4.50 -5.05
N ILE A 59 4.57 4.77 -4.66
CA ILE A 59 4.02 6.12 -4.55
C ILE A 59 3.74 6.45 -3.09
N ALA A 60 3.94 7.72 -2.74
CA ALA A 60 3.51 8.24 -1.44
C ALA A 60 1.99 8.40 -1.45
N VAL A 61 1.34 7.92 -0.40
CA VAL A 61 -0.10 8.04 -0.19
C VAL A 61 -0.37 8.40 1.27
N THR A 62 -1.58 8.82 1.58
CA THR A 62 -2.00 9.14 2.95
C THR A 62 -3.05 8.14 3.39
N TYR A 63 -2.83 7.48 4.53
CA TYR A 63 -3.84 6.66 5.19
C TYR A 63 -4.67 7.53 6.13
N ASP A 64 -5.97 7.67 5.85
CA ASP A 64 -6.91 8.42 6.67
C ASP A 64 -7.31 7.57 7.88
N LEU A 65 -6.96 8.03 9.09
CA LEU A 65 -7.21 7.30 10.32
C LEU A 65 -8.68 7.34 10.77
N GLN A 66 -9.48 8.27 10.24
CA GLN A 66 -10.90 8.41 10.57
C GLN A 66 -11.75 7.48 9.72
N THR A 67 -11.45 7.38 8.42
CA THR A 67 -12.22 6.58 7.46
C THR A 67 -11.62 5.19 7.22
N GLY A 68 -10.32 5.03 7.42
CA GLY A 68 -9.58 3.84 7.02
C GLY A 68 -9.25 3.80 5.52
N ASP A 69 -9.50 4.88 4.79
CA ASP A 69 -9.22 4.96 3.36
C ASP A 69 -7.74 5.29 3.08
N THR A 70 -7.26 4.82 1.92
CA THR A 70 -5.98 5.26 1.37
C THR A 70 -6.23 6.33 0.32
N LEU A 71 -5.58 7.48 0.45
CA LEU A 71 -5.76 8.66 -0.38
C LEU A 71 -4.51 8.98 -1.20
N VAL A 72 -4.70 9.31 -2.47
CA VAL A 72 -3.67 9.85 -3.38
C VAL A 72 -4.10 11.27 -3.73
N ASP A 73 -3.34 12.27 -3.29
CA ASP A 73 -3.68 13.69 -3.48
C ASP A 73 -5.12 14.03 -3.04
N GLY A 74 -5.56 13.43 -1.92
CA GLY A 74 -6.90 13.62 -1.34
C GLY A 74 -8.02 12.84 -2.02
N ARG A 75 -7.74 12.04 -3.06
CA ARG A 75 -8.71 11.17 -3.73
C ARG A 75 -8.57 9.71 -3.29
N PRO A 76 -9.67 8.93 -3.22
CA PRO A 76 -9.59 7.51 -2.90
C PRO A 76 -8.65 6.75 -3.84
N PHE A 77 -7.79 5.91 -3.28
CA PHE A 77 -6.79 5.14 -4.03
C PHE A 77 -7.44 4.29 -5.13
N ALA A 78 -8.59 3.67 -4.85
CA ALA A 78 -9.31 2.84 -5.82
C ALA A 78 -9.85 3.63 -7.04
N GLU A 79 -10.05 4.94 -6.90
CA GLU A 79 -10.45 5.82 -8.01
C GLU A 79 -9.25 6.17 -8.90
N VAL A 80 -8.07 6.40 -8.30
CA VAL A 80 -6.84 6.77 -9.01
C VAL A 80 -6.12 5.55 -9.60
N HIS A 81 -6.16 4.42 -8.90
CA HIS A 81 -5.53 3.15 -9.25
C HIS A 81 -6.55 2.00 -9.19
N PRO A 82 -7.49 1.95 -10.16
CA PRO A 82 -8.54 0.95 -10.16
C PRO A 82 -7.97 -0.47 -10.35
N THR A 83 -8.61 -1.45 -9.73
CA THR A 83 -8.24 -2.88 -9.84
C THR A 83 -8.55 -3.48 -11.21
N THR A 84 -9.09 -2.69 -12.14
CA THR A 84 -9.42 -3.10 -13.51
C THR A 84 -8.46 -2.54 -14.55
N THR A 85 -7.66 -1.51 -14.21
CA THR A 85 -6.73 -0.87 -15.16
C THR A 85 -5.39 -0.56 -14.49
N PRO A 86 -4.28 -1.16 -14.95
CA PRO A 86 -4.18 -2.16 -16.03
C PRO A 86 -4.84 -3.50 -15.66
N PRO A 87 -4.93 -4.48 -16.58
CA PRO A 87 -5.47 -5.79 -16.27
C PRO A 87 -4.66 -6.47 -15.15
N TYR A 88 -5.35 -6.82 -14.06
CA TYR A 88 -4.81 -7.57 -12.94
C TYR A 88 -5.32 -9.01 -12.97
N ALA A 89 -4.50 -9.95 -12.49
CA ALA A 89 -4.87 -11.37 -12.54
C ALA A 89 -6.14 -11.69 -11.76
N ALA A 90 -6.42 -11.00 -10.64
CA ALA A 90 -7.60 -11.26 -9.82
C ALA A 90 -8.93 -11.13 -10.59
N GLY A 91 -8.97 -10.32 -11.65
CA GLY A 91 -10.16 -10.14 -12.48
C GLY A 91 -10.23 -11.05 -13.72
N ALA A 92 -9.23 -11.90 -13.95
CA ALA A 92 -9.14 -12.70 -15.17
C ALA A 92 -9.67 -14.13 -14.97
N ASP A 93 -10.52 -14.60 -15.88
CA ASP A 93 -11.16 -15.93 -15.76
C ASP A 93 -10.16 -17.08 -15.62
N TRP A 94 -9.05 -17.04 -16.37
CA TRP A 94 -8.02 -18.06 -16.33
C TRP A 94 -7.36 -18.15 -14.95
N PHE A 95 -7.21 -17.00 -14.28
CA PHE A 95 -6.68 -16.95 -12.93
C PHE A 95 -7.71 -17.47 -11.94
N VAL A 96 -8.98 -17.09 -12.06
CA VAL A 96 -10.05 -17.55 -11.16
C VAL A 96 -10.27 -19.07 -11.26
N ARG A 97 -10.12 -19.64 -12.46
CA ARG A 97 -10.31 -21.07 -12.74
C ARG A 97 -9.05 -21.93 -12.57
N ASP A 98 -7.98 -21.37 -12.00
CA ASP A 98 -6.68 -22.04 -11.81
C ASP A 98 -6.12 -22.67 -13.10
N GLU A 99 -6.38 -22.03 -14.24
CA GLU A 99 -5.89 -22.51 -15.53
C GLU A 99 -4.36 -22.40 -15.59
N PRO A 100 -3.66 -23.43 -16.09
CA PRO A 100 -2.24 -23.31 -16.41
C PRO A 100 -2.03 -22.19 -17.44
N PHE A 101 -0.91 -21.49 -17.31
CA PHE A 101 -0.48 -20.51 -18.32
C PHE A 101 0.56 -21.14 -19.23
N ASP A 102 0.41 -20.94 -20.54
CA ASP A 102 1.42 -21.30 -21.52
C ASP A 102 2.48 -20.20 -21.61
N ARG A 103 3.74 -20.56 -21.34
CA ARG A 103 4.88 -19.67 -21.54
C ARG A 103 5.10 -19.45 -23.02
N ASP A 104 4.90 -18.21 -23.46
CA ASP A 104 5.21 -17.75 -24.80
C ASP A 104 6.61 -17.11 -24.90
N TYR A 105 7.46 -17.38 -23.89
CA TYR A 105 8.88 -17.06 -23.84
C TYR A 105 9.67 -18.26 -23.31
N GLY A 106 10.73 -18.64 -24.03
CA GLY A 106 11.47 -19.88 -23.78
C GLY A 106 10.83 -21.11 -24.47
N PRO A 107 11.27 -22.33 -24.12
CA PRO A 107 10.65 -23.57 -24.58
C PRO A 107 9.22 -23.65 -24.05
N PRO A 108 8.32 -24.34 -24.77
CA PRO A 108 6.93 -24.48 -24.35
C PRO A 108 6.90 -25.19 -23.00
N ARG A 109 6.50 -24.45 -21.97
CA ARG A 109 6.26 -24.97 -20.62
C ARG A 109 4.96 -24.39 -20.13
N ARG A 110 4.12 -25.25 -19.56
CA ARG A 110 3.00 -24.81 -18.75
C ARG A 110 3.51 -24.40 -17.39
N ALA A 111 3.01 -23.31 -16.82
CA ALA A 111 3.20 -23.05 -15.41
C ALA A 111 1.87 -23.04 -14.69
N VAL A 112 1.88 -23.50 -13.45
CA VAL A 112 0.70 -23.64 -12.60
C VAL A 112 0.89 -22.79 -11.35
N LYS A 113 -0.22 -22.35 -10.75
CA LYS A 113 -0.16 -21.63 -9.48
C LYS A 113 0.61 -22.45 -8.46
N TYR A 114 1.51 -21.77 -7.78
CA TYR A 114 2.38 -22.36 -6.78
C TYR A 114 2.38 -21.48 -5.53
N GLY A 115 2.19 -22.08 -4.37
CA GLY A 115 2.22 -21.38 -3.09
C GLY A 115 1.16 -20.29 -2.92
N LEU A 116 1.32 -19.51 -1.85
CA LEU A 116 0.46 -18.37 -1.52
C LEU A 116 0.93 -17.10 -2.25
N PRO A 117 0.03 -16.12 -2.48
CA PRO A 117 0.42 -14.80 -2.94
C PRO A 117 1.51 -14.17 -2.06
N ARG A 118 2.44 -13.45 -2.68
CA ARG A 118 3.55 -12.76 -2.01
C ARG A 118 3.51 -11.28 -2.35
N THR A 119 3.86 -10.44 -1.39
CA THR A 119 4.17 -9.02 -1.65
C THR A 119 5.66 -8.93 -1.96
N LEU A 120 6.00 -8.39 -3.14
CA LEU A 120 7.38 -8.22 -3.57
C LEU A 120 7.62 -6.75 -3.92
N SER A 121 8.82 -6.27 -3.59
CA SER A 121 9.24 -4.90 -3.85
C SER A 121 9.68 -4.76 -5.31
N PRO A 122 9.59 -3.55 -5.91
CA PRO A 122 9.97 -3.35 -7.31
C PRO A 122 11.41 -3.75 -7.68
N TRP A 123 12.34 -3.76 -6.72
CA TRP A 123 13.74 -4.15 -6.95
C TRP A 123 14.01 -5.65 -6.82
N GLU A 124 13.06 -6.43 -6.28
CA GLU A 124 13.21 -7.88 -6.10
C GLU A 124 12.82 -8.65 -7.36
N ILE A 125 12.22 -7.96 -8.33
CA ILE A 125 11.65 -8.56 -9.53
C ILE A 125 11.94 -7.73 -10.78
N THR A 126 12.05 -8.42 -11.91
CA THR A 126 12.25 -7.82 -13.24
C THR A 126 11.06 -8.19 -14.12
N PRO A 127 10.51 -7.26 -14.92
CA PRO A 127 9.43 -7.57 -15.84
C PRO A 127 9.87 -8.62 -16.86
N VAL A 128 8.97 -9.56 -17.16
CA VAL A 128 9.08 -10.48 -18.29
C VAL A 128 7.90 -10.24 -19.24
N LYS A 129 7.72 -11.14 -20.22
CA LYS A 129 6.64 -10.99 -21.19
C LYS A 129 5.27 -11.07 -20.49
N PRO A 130 4.36 -10.09 -20.68
CA PRO A 130 3.04 -10.12 -20.07
C PRO A 130 2.20 -11.26 -20.66
N TYR A 131 1.32 -11.84 -19.84
CA TYR A 131 0.42 -12.91 -20.25
C TYR A 131 -1.01 -12.37 -20.34
N ARG A 132 -1.59 -12.39 -21.55
CA ARG A 132 -2.95 -11.88 -21.82
C ARG A 132 -3.18 -10.46 -21.26
N GLY A 133 -2.16 -9.60 -21.37
CA GLY A 133 -2.19 -8.22 -20.88
C GLY A 133 -1.94 -8.05 -19.37
N VAL A 134 -1.85 -9.13 -18.60
CA VAL A 134 -1.48 -9.09 -17.18
C VAL A 134 0.05 -9.08 -17.06
N ALA A 135 0.57 -8.20 -16.23
CA ALA A 135 2.00 -8.08 -15.99
C ALA A 135 2.56 -9.33 -15.29
N VAL A 136 3.69 -9.82 -15.81
CA VAL A 136 4.40 -10.99 -15.30
C VAL A 136 5.84 -10.59 -15.03
N PHE A 137 6.39 -11.13 -13.95
CA PHE A 137 7.72 -10.83 -13.47
C PHE A 137 8.49 -12.11 -13.15
N ALA A 138 9.81 -11.99 -13.07
CA ALA A 138 10.71 -13.00 -12.51
C ALA A 138 11.56 -12.36 -11.40
N GLU A 139 12.21 -13.16 -10.57
CA GLU A 139 13.15 -12.64 -9.57
C GLU A 139 14.30 -11.89 -10.24
N ALA A 140 14.69 -10.76 -9.66
CA ALA A 140 15.76 -9.92 -10.17
C ALA A 140 17.11 -10.67 -10.14
N GLY A 141 17.94 -10.43 -11.17
CA GLY A 141 19.28 -11.00 -11.25
C GLY A 141 19.36 -12.45 -11.75
N ILE A 142 18.23 -13.13 -12.00
CA ILE A 142 18.25 -14.44 -12.66
C ILE A 142 18.84 -14.31 -14.06
N THR A 143 19.79 -15.19 -14.38
CA THR A 143 20.30 -15.38 -15.74
C THR A 143 19.72 -16.69 -16.29
N GLY A 144 19.13 -16.66 -17.49
CA GLY A 144 18.47 -17.81 -18.10
C GLY A 144 16.97 -17.88 -17.85
N GLU A 145 16.41 -19.09 -17.91
CA GLU A 145 14.96 -19.32 -17.76
C GLU A 145 14.57 -19.34 -16.28
N PRO A 146 13.67 -18.44 -15.83
CA PRO A 146 13.19 -18.50 -14.45
C PRO A 146 12.33 -19.75 -14.23
N GLU A 147 12.59 -20.48 -13.15
CA GLU A 147 11.76 -21.63 -12.75
C GLU A 147 10.39 -21.17 -12.25
N VAL A 148 10.40 -20.10 -11.45
CA VAL A 148 9.24 -19.44 -10.84
C VAL A 148 9.07 -18.07 -11.45
N ILE A 149 7.81 -17.73 -11.75
CA ILE A 149 7.41 -16.42 -12.22
C ILE A 149 6.31 -15.86 -11.31
N TYR A 150 6.11 -14.56 -11.36
CA TYR A 150 5.23 -13.82 -10.47
C TYR A 150 4.21 -13.05 -11.30
N VAL A 151 2.94 -13.42 -11.20
CA VAL A 151 1.85 -12.74 -11.90
C VAL A 151 1.26 -11.68 -10.99
N LEU A 152 1.14 -10.44 -11.47
CA LEU A 152 0.58 -9.33 -10.69
C LEU A 152 -0.94 -9.51 -10.48
N VAL A 153 -1.35 -9.65 -9.22
CA VAL A 153 -2.73 -10.01 -8.84
C VAL A 153 -3.62 -8.80 -8.62
N ARG A 154 -3.08 -7.72 -8.04
CA ARG A 154 -3.80 -6.48 -7.70
C ARG A 154 -2.81 -5.35 -7.34
N PRO A 155 -3.25 -4.09 -7.21
CA PRO A 155 -2.45 -3.01 -6.63
C PRO A 155 -1.86 -3.39 -5.25
N GLY A 156 -0.76 -2.75 -4.86
CA GLY A 156 0.00 -3.11 -3.67
C GLY A 156 1.06 -4.18 -3.91
N CYS A 157 1.40 -4.46 -5.19
CA CYS A 157 2.45 -5.40 -5.59
C CYS A 157 2.32 -6.78 -4.94
N VAL A 158 1.08 -7.28 -4.98
CA VAL A 158 0.75 -8.65 -4.61
C VAL A 158 0.84 -9.52 -5.85
N PHE A 159 1.65 -10.56 -5.77
CA PHE A 159 1.93 -11.47 -6.87
C PHE A 159 1.55 -12.90 -6.51
N GLN A 160 0.99 -13.64 -7.47
CA GLN A 160 0.81 -15.08 -7.36
C GLN A 160 2.02 -15.77 -8.01
N PRO A 161 2.77 -16.62 -7.28
CA PRO A 161 3.80 -17.42 -7.90
C PRO A 161 3.20 -18.48 -8.81
N TYR A 162 3.87 -18.73 -9.94
CA TYR A 162 3.64 -19.89 -10.80
C TYR A 162 4.96 -20.62 -11.01
N GLN A 163 4.94 -21.95 -10.87
CA GLN A 163 6.11 -22.80 -11.11
C GLN A 163 5.97 -23.51 -12.45
N SER A 164 7.06 -23.55 -13.21
CA SER A 164 7.10 -24.25 -14.48
C SER A 164 6.93 -25.76 -14.27
N LEU A 165 5.96 -26.37 -14.95
CA LEU A 165 5.90 -27.80 -15.10
C LEU A 165 7.06 -28.22 -16.01
N VAL A 166 8.00 -28.97 -15.44
CA VAL A 166 8.92 -29.75 -16.25
C VAL A 166 8.13 -30.95 -16.74
N ASP A 167 7.88 -31.04 -18.04
CA ASP A 167 7.38 -32.28 -18.64
C ASP A 167 8.46 -33.35 -18.40
N VAL A 168 8.33 -34.09 -17.31
CA VAL A 168 9.11 -35.29 -17.07
C VAL A 168 8.65 -36.26 -18.16
N GLY A 169 9.47 -36.40 -19.21
CA GLY A 169 9.14 -37.23 -20.36
C GLY A 169 8.61 -38.59 -19.91
N ALA A 170 7.62 -39.11 -20.62
CA ALA A 170 7.02 -40.41 -20.30
C ALA A 170 8.13 -41.45 -20.06
N VAL A 171 8.14 -42.06 -18.87
CA VAL A 171 9.05 -43.16 -18.56
C VAL A 171 8.70 -44.29 -19.53
N ARG A 172 9.57 -44.54 -20.51
CA ARG A 172 9.47 -45.73 -21.36
C ARG A 172 9.85 -46.93 -20.48
N GLY A 173 8.85 -47.73 -20.13
CA GLY A 173 9.05 -49.09 -19.62
C GLY A 173 9.53 -50.03 -20.71
#